data_AF-A0A1Q5DH49-F1
#
_entry.id   AF-A0A1Q5DH49-F1
#
_cell.length_a   1.000
_cell.length_b   1.000
_cell.length_c   1.000
_cell.angle_alpha   90.00
_cell.angle_beta   90.00
_cell.angle_gamma   90.00
#
_symmetry.space_group_name_H-M   'P 1'
#
loop_
_entity.id
_entity.type
_entity.pdbx_description
1 polymer ?
#
loop_
_entity_poly.entity_id
_entity_poly.type
_entity_poly.pdbx_seq_one_letter_code
_entity_poly.pdbx_strand_id
1 'polypeptide(L)'
;MLNRLRDTVSELRGHHTLTQDINGAVASGDHDAAAVFRTGTLAAALTESGRDARGTEITEYVDRVIAADGNATRAGWLHRR
;
A
#
# COMPACT_ATOMS: atom_id res chain seq x y z
N MET A 1 28.42 1.41 3.61
CA MET A 1 27.65 2.48 2.94
C MET A 1 26.88 1.97 1.72
N LEU A 2 27.49 1.19 0.82
CA LEU A 2 26.81 0.62 -0.36
C LEU A 2 25.56 -0.22 -0.05
N ASN A 3 25.54 -1.00 1.05
CA ASN A 3 24.35 -1.77 1.44
C ASN A 3 23.14 -0.88 1.78
N ARG A 4 23.34 0.24 2.49
CA ARG A 4 22.25 1.17 2.82
C ARG A 4 21.61 1.77 1.58
N LEU A 5 22.41 2.14 0.57
CA LEU A 5 21.89 2.66 -0.70
C LEU A 5 21.10 1.59 -1.48
N ARG A 6 21.54 0.33 -1.41
CA ARG A 6 20.85 -0.80 -2.07
C ARG A 6 19.53 -1.15 -1.38
N ASP A 7 19.49 -1.02 -0.05
CA ASP A 7 18.28 -1.17 0.76
C ASP A 7 17.29 -0.04 0.45
N THR A 8 17.74 1.22 0.40
CA THR A 8 16.90 2.36 0.03
C THR A 8 16.34 2.24 -1.38
N VAL A 9 17.13 1.77 -2.35
CA VAL A 9 16.65 1.54 -3.73
C VAL A 9 15.66 0.37 -3.80
N SER A 10 15.83 -0.67 -3.00
CA SER A 10 14.87 -1.79 -2.92
C SER A 10 13.57 -1.37 -2.23
N GLU A 11 13.65 -0.57 -1.16
CA GLU A 11 12.49 0.05 -0.51
C GLU A 11 11.75 0.97 -1.48
N LEU A 12 12.47 1.82 -2.23
CA LEU A 12 11.88 2.68 -3.26
C LEU A 12 11.20 1.88 -4.38
N ARG A 13 11.82 0.79 -4.86
CA ARG A 13 11.21 -0.08 -5.88
C ARG A 13 9.98 -0.79 -5.36
N GLY A 14 10.04 -1.41 -4.18
CA GLY A 14 8.89 -2.04 -3.55
C GLY A 14 7.75 -1.06 -3.31
N HIS A 15 8.09 0.17 -2.92
CA HIS A 15 7.12 1.25 -2.75
C HIS A 15 6.49 1.69 -4.08
N HIS A 16 7.27 1.76 -5.15
CA HIS A 16 6.76 2.09 -6.48
C HIS A 16 5.79 1.01 -6.97
N THR A 17 6.14 -0.27 -6.87
CA THR A 17 5.27 -1.40 -7.23
C THR A 17 3.99 -1.39 -6.40
N LEU A 18 4.08 -1.25 -5.07
CA LEU A 18 2.92 -1.16 -4.19
C LEU A 18 1.99 0.01 -4.57
N THR A 19 2.56 1.15 -4.95
CA THR A 19 1.78 2.32 -5.38
C THR A 19 1.11 2.08 -6.74
N GLN A 20 1.77 1.37 -7.66
CA GLN A 20 1.15 0.95 -8.91
C GLN A 20 -0.01 -0.02 -8.68
N ASP A 21 0.13 -0.99 -7.77
CA ASP A 21 -0.92 -1.94 -7.44
C ASP A 21 -2.13 -1.26 -6.79
N ILE A 22 -1.91 -0.32 -5.86
CA ILE A 22 -2.96 0.54 -5.28
C ILE A 22 -3.68 1.32 -6.38
N ASN A 23 -2.93 2.00 -7.25
CA ASN A 23 -3.53 2.76 -8.35
C ASN A 23 -4.31 1.85 -9.31
N GLY A 24 -3.83 0.62 -9.53
CA GLY A 24 -4.53 -0.41 -10.29
C GLY A 24 -5.85 -0.83 -9.64
N ALA A 25 -5.86 -1.04 -8.32
CA ALA A 25 -7.09 -1.35 -7.56
C ALA A 25 -8.09 -0.19 -7.59
N VAL A 26 -7.63 1.06 -7.46
CA VAL A 26 -8.48 2.25 -7.61
C VAL A 26 -9.05 2.33 -9.03
N ALA A 27 -8.20 2.13 -10.04
CA ALA A 27 -8.61 2.19 -11.45
C ALA A 27 -9.55 1.05 -11.86
N SER A 28 -9.47 -0.12 -11.21
CA SER A 28 -10.41 -1.23 -11.42
C SER A 28 -11.78 -1.02 -10.75
N GLY A 29 -11.95 0.08 -10.03
CA GLY A 29 -13.20 0.44 -9.38
C GLY A 29 -13.33 -0.07 -7.95
N ASP A 30 -12.23 -0.40 -7.26
CA ASP A 30 -12.28 -0.70 -5.82
C ASP A 30 -12.55 0.59 -5.03
N HIS A 31 -13.81 0.75 -4.61
CA HIS A 31 -14.28 1.92 -3.86
C HIS A 31 -13.61 2.03 -2.49
N ASP A 32 -13.25 0.91 -1.85
CA ASP A 32 -12.57 0.91 -0.55
C ASP A 32 -11.10 1.34 -0.71
N ALA A 33 -10.43 0.85 -1.76
CA ALA A 33 -9.08 1.31 -2.10
C ALA A 33 -9.08 2.82 -2.42
N ALA A 34 -10.08 3.30 -3.16
CA ALA A 34 -10.21 4.71 -3.52
C ALA A 34 -10.51 5.60 -2.30
N ALA A 35 -11.23 5.08 -1.31
CA ALA A 35 -11.54 5.80 -0.07
C ALA A 35 -10.32 5.91 0.85
N VAL A 36 -9.50 4.86 0.91
CA VAL A 36 -8.37 4.76 1.85
C VAL A 36 -7.09 5.37 1.28
N PHE A 37 -6.77 5.16 0.00
CA PHE A 37 -5.46 5.54 -0.56
C PHE A 37 -5.46 6.85 -1.36
N ARG A 38 -6.51 7.66 -1.24
CA ARG A 38 -6.77 8.85 -2.08
C ARG A 38 -5.69 9.94 -2.00
N THR A 39 -4.95 9.99 -0.90
CA THR A 39 -4.06 11.11 -0.55
C THR A 39 -2.64 10.99 -1.09
N GLY A 40 -2.31 9.92 -1.82
CA GLY A 40 -1.00 9.82 -2.47
C GLY A 40 0.13 9.96 -1.46
N THR A 41 0.11 9.13 -0.42
CA THR A 41 1.08 9.03 0.68
C THR A 41 2.44 8.49 0.18
N LEU A 42 2.93 9.05 -0.93
CA LEU A 42 4.18 8.79 -1.65
C LEU A 42 5.38 9.43 -0.94
N ALA A 43 5.17 10.55 -0.25
CA ALA A 43 6.23 11.24 0.48
C ALA A 43 6.63 10.54 1.80
N ALA A 44 5.75 9.70 2.34
CA ALA A 44 5.84 9.25 3.72
C ALA A 44 6.73 8.00 3.88
N ALA A 45 6.78 7.08 2.90
CA ALA A 45 7.49 5.81 3.06
C ALA A 45 9.02 5.89 3.16
N LEU A 46 9.61 7.08 2.93
CA LEU A 46 11.04 7.33 3.17
C LEU A 46 11.35 7.70 4.63
N THR A 47 10.32 7.83 5.46
CA THR A 47 10.42 8.14 6.89
C THR A 47 9.70 7.07 7.71
N GLU A 48 10.15 6.85 8.93
CA GLU A 48 9.51 5.89 9.85
C GLU A 48 8.03 6.23 10.08
N SER A 49 7.72 7.49 10.35
CA SER A 49 6.36 7.99 10.53
C SER A 49 5.45 7.71 9.33
N GLY A 50 5.99 7.77 8.12
CA GLY A 50 5.20 7.51 6.93
C GLY A 50 5.13 6.05 6.52
N ARG A 51 6.08 5.20 6.96
CA ARG A 51 5.91 3.75 6.95
C ARG A 51 4.74 3.34 7.86
N ASP A 52 4.67 3.90 9.06
CA ASP A 52 3.60 3.60 10.03
C ASP A 52 2.23 4.09 9.55
N ALA A 53 2.18 5.30 8.98
CA ALA A 53 0.96 5.83 8.36
C ALA A 53 0.47 4.91 7.22
N ARG A 54 1.39 4.46 6.36
CA ARG A 54 1.07 3.52 5.26
C ARG A 54 0.60 2.17 5.79
N GLY A 55 1.21 1.65 6.86
CA GLY A 55 0.77 0.42 7.52
C GLY A 55 -0.66 0.55 8.04
N THR A 56 -1.00 1.69 8.64
CA THR A 56 -2.35 2.00 9.12
C THR A 56 -3.37 2.05 7.97
N GLU A 57 -3.04 2.73 6.86
CA GLU A 57 -3.89 2.76 5.66
C GLU A 57 -4.13 1.34 5.10
N ILE A 58 -3.09 0.50 5.04
CA ILE A 58 -3.22 -0.88 4.55
C ILE A 58 -4.14 -1.69 5.46
N THR A 59 -3.97 -1.60 6.78
CA THR A 59 -4.84 -2.27 7.75
C THR A 59 -6.29 -1.80 7.59
N GLU A 60 -6.51 -0.49 7.48
CA GLU A 60 -7.86 0.06 7.31
C GLU A 60 -8.52 -0.44 6.01
N TYR A 61 -7.78 -0.53 4.92
CA TYR A 61 -8.29 -1.10 3.67
C TYR A 61 -8.67 -2.58 3.83
N VAL A 62 -7.80 -3.39 4.45
CA VAL A 62 -8.08 -4.81 4.68
C VAL A 62 -9.31 -4.99 5.58
N ASP A 63 -9.44 -4.21 6.64
CA ASP A 63 -10.59 -4.25 7.53
C ASP A 63 -11.89 -3.89 6.81
N ARG A 64 -11.86 -2.87 5.94
CA ARG A 64 -13.02 -2.50 5.11
C ARG A 64 -13.40 -3.61 4.12
N VAL A 65 -12.41 -4.21 3.46
CA VAL A 65 -12.64 -5.34 2.54
C VAL A 65 -13.24 -6.54 3.28
N ILE A 66 -12.72 -6.89 4.47
CA ILE A 66 -13.28 -7.98 5.28
C ILE A 66 -14.70 -7.64 5.75
N ALA A 67 -14.95 -6.40 6.17
CA ALA A 67 -16.28 -5.96 6.59
C ALA A 67 -17.31 -5.99 5.44
N ALA A 68 -16.88 -5.66 4.21
CA ALA A 68 -17.74 -5.63 3.03
C ALA A 68 -17.96 -7.03 2.43
N ASP A 69 -16.90 -7.83 2.29
CA ASP A 69 -16.91 -9.08 1.53
C ASP A 69 -16.92 -10.34 2.43
N GLY A 70 -16.72 -10.18 3.74
CA GLY A 70 -16.56 -11.30 4.70
C GLY A 70 -15.22 -12.04 4.58
N ASN A 71 -14.32 -11.60 3.70
CA ASN A 71 -13.00 -12.19 3.48
C ASN A 71 -12.00 -11.14 2.93
N ALA A 72 -10.72 -11.49 2.88
CA ALA A 72 -9.66 -10.60 2.41
C ALA A 72 -9.21 -10.89 0.95
N THR A 73 -9.99 -11.61 0.15
CA THR A 73 -9.57 -12.03 -1.20
C THR A 73 -9.29 -10.85 -2.12
N ARG A 74 -10.12 -9.80 -2.08
CA ARG A 74 -9.90 -8.55 -2.84
C ARG A 74 -8.62 -7.84 -2.42
N ALA A 75 -8.20 -7.98 -1.17
CA ALA A 75 -6.93 -7.44 -0.64
C ALA A 75 -5.72 -8.36 -0.89
N GLY A 76 -5.89 -9.53 -1.50
CA GLY A 76 -4.83 -10.54 -1.67
C GLY A 76 -3.63 -10.09 -2.53
N TRP A 77 -3.78 -9.03 -3.33
CA TRP A 77 -2.67 -8.43 -4.07
C TRP A 77 -1.61 -7.81 -3.14
N LEU A 78 -1.95 -7.44 -1.90
CA LEU A 78 -0.99 -6.98 -0.89
C LEU A 78 0.01 -8.06 -0.44
N HIS A 79 -0.31 -9.33 -0.68
CA HIS A 79 0.53 -10.47 -0.28
C HIS A 79 1.44 -10.97 -1.41
N ARG A 80 1.40 -10.38 -2.60
CA ARG A 80 2.27 -10.78 -3.72
C ARG A 80 3.69 -10.28 -3.47
N ARG A 81 4.57 -11.21 -3.10
CA ARG A 81 6.02 -11.00 -2.95
C ARG A 81 6.75 -11.31 -4.25
#